data_AF-A0A6B3FU96-F1
#
_entry.id   AF-A0A6B3FU96-F1
#
_cell.length_a   1.000
_cell.length_b   1.000
_cell.length_c   1.000
_cell.angle_alpha   90.00
_cell.angle_beta   90.00
_cell.angle_gamma   90.00
#
_symmetry.space_group_name_H-M   'P 1'
#
loop_
_entity.id
_entity.type
_entity.pdbx_description
1 polymer ?
#
loop_
_entity_poly.entity_id
_entity_poly.type
_entity_poly.pdbx_seq_one_letter_code
_entity_poly.pdbx_strand_id
1 'polypeptide(L)'
;RLAHGTFVRYARGQRRKLEADVRVHGAPRWKHAMHLLRLLASSRDLLRTGELRIDVGDAREELLAVKRGEVSWAEVERRMDRLGEENDEAAARSPLPAEPDRAAVEDFLVRTRR
;
A
#
# COMPACT_ATOMS: atom_id res chain seq x y z
N ARG A 1 0.85 13.91 6.99
CA ARG A 1 2.09 13.12 7.21
C ARG A 1 2.63 12.68 5.86
N LEU A 2 3.94 12.80 5.62
CA LEU A 2 4.56 12.51 4.32
C LEU A 2 4.39 11.04 3.90
N ALA A 3 4.46 10.09 4.86
CA ALA A 3 4.26 8.67 4.61
C ALA A 3 2.91 8.37 3.92
N HIS A 4 1.81 8.86 4.49
CA HIS A 4 0.47 8.74 3.90
C HIS A 4 0.42 9.32 2.48
N GLY A 5 0.93 10.54 2.30
CA GLY A 5 0.97 11.18 0.99
C GLY A 5 1.76 10.38 -0.04
N THR A 6 2.89 9.77 0.34
CA THR A 6 3.72 8.96 -0.55
C THR A 6 3.02 7.66 -0.95
N PHE A 7 2.51 6.89 0.02
CA PHE A 7 1.86 5.61 -0.25
C PHE A 7 0.53 5.79 -0.99
N VAL A 8 -0.34 6.67 -0.51
CA VAL A 8 -1.71 6.82 -1.05
C VAL A 8 -1.70 7.48 -2.42
N ARG A 9 -0.85 8.48 -2.69
CA ARG A 9 -0.75 9.06 -4.04
C ARG A 9 -0.24 8.05 -5.06
N TYR A 10 0.79 7.28 -4.68
CA TYR A 10 1.29 6.22 -5.55
C TYR A 10 0.22 5.15 -5.81
N ALA A 11 -0.46 4.68 -4.76
CA ALA A 11 -1.53 3.69 -4.86
C ALA A 11 -2.68 4.16 -5.76
N ARG A 12 -3.14 5.41 -5.60
CA ARG A 12 -4.17 6.02 -6.48
C ARG A 12 -3.73 6.05 -7.93
N GLY A 13 -2.45 6.38 -8.21
CA GLY A 13 -1.90 6.36 -9.55
C GLY A 13 -1.86 4.96 -10.17
N GLN A 14 -1.49 3.95 -9.39
CA GLN A 14 -1.47 2.55 -9.83
C GLN A 14 -2.88 1.99 -10.05
N ARG A 15 -3.85 2.35 -9.19
CA ARG A 15 -5.25 1.97 -9.35
C ARG A 15 -5.81 2.42 -10.69
N ARG A 16 -5.61 3.68 -11.07
CA ARG A 16 -6.09 4.22 -12.36
C ARG A 16 -5.55 3.45 -13.56
N LYS A 17 -4.28 3.02 -13.50
CA LYS A 17 -3.69 2.18 -14.55
C LYS A 17 -4.37 0.82 -14.62
N LEU A 18 -4.63 0.22 -13.46
CA LEU A 18 -5.25 -1.10 -13.38
C LEU A 18 -6.71 -1.08 -13.83
N GLU A 19 -7.47 -0.03 -13.48
CA GLU A 19 -8.83 0.21 -14.00
C GLU A 19 -8.84 0.42 -15.52
N ALA A 20 -7.82 1.10 -16.07
CA ALA A 20 -7.67 1.25 -17.51
C ALA A 20 -7.41 -0.11 -18.19
N ASP A 21 -6.52 -0.95 -17.64
CA ASP A 21 -6.28 -2.30 -18.14
C ASP A 21 -7.57 -3.13 -18.14
N VAL A 22 -8.39 -3.05 -17.09
CA VAL A 22 -9.69 -3.75 -17.02
C VAL A 22 -10.64 -3.30 -18.13
N ARG A 23 -10.74 -1.99 -18.40
CA ARG A 23 -11.61 -1.48 -19.48
C ARG A 23 -11.18 -1.98 -20.86
N VAL A 24 -9.89 -2.17 -21.08
CA VAL A 24 -9.33 -2.58 -22.38
C VAL A 24 -9.33 -4.11 -22.55
N HIS A 25 -9.03 -4.85 -21.47
CA HIS A 25 -8.75 -6.28 -21.52
C HIS A 25 -9.80 -7.15 -20.80
N GLY A 26 -10.78 -6.55 -20.15
CA GLY A 26 -11.84 -7.24 -19.40
C GLY A 26 -11.45 -7.75 -18.01
N ALA A 27 -10.15 -7.76 -17.69
CA ALA A 27 -9.62 -8.20 -16.40
C ALA A 27 -8.35 -7.43 -16.02
N PRO A 28 -8.06 -7.27 -14.72
CA PRO A 28 -6.85 -6.60 -14.28
C PRO A 28 -5.64 -7.52 -14.46
N ARG A 29 -4.45 -6.93 -14.44
CA ARG A 29 -3.23 -7.70 -14.16
C ARG A 29 -3.24 -8.13 -12.68
N TRP A 30 -3.65 -9.36 -12.40
CA TRP A 30 -3.85 -9.88 -11.02
C TRP A 30 -2.65 -9.72 -10.08
N LYS A 31 -1.42 -9.91 -10.58
CA LYS A 31 -0.20 -9.63 -9.79
C LYS A 31 -0.13 -8.17 -9.35
N HIS A 32 -0.51 -7.24 -10.22
CA HIS A 32 -0.52 -5.82 -9.92
C HIS A 32 -1.63 -5.48 -8.90
N ALA A 33 -2.82 -6.05 -9.06
CA ALA A 33 -3.93 -5.88 -8.12
C ALA A 33 -3.56 -6.35 -6.71
N MET A 34 -2.96 -7.53 -6.60
CA MET A 34 -2.42 -8.08 -5.34
C MET A 34 -1.38 -7.14 -4.71
N HIS A 35 -0.42 -6.65 -5.49
CA HIS A 35 0.61 -5.75 -4.98
C HIS A 35 0.05 -4.43 -4.46
N LEU A 36 -1.01 -3.92 -5.10
CA LEU A 36 -1.66 -2.69 -4.69
C LEU A 36 -2.43 -2.87 -3.37
N LEU A 37 -3.14 -3.99 -3.18
CA LEU A 37 -3.74 -4.34 -1.89
C LEU A 37 -2.68 -4.46 -0.79
N ARG A 38 -1.60 -5.19 -1.06
CA ARG A 38 -0.48 -5.33 -0.12
C ARG A 38 0.09 -3.97 0.30
N LEU A 39 0.31 -3.08 -0.68
CA LEU A 39 0.86 -1.75 -0.41
C LEU A 39 -0.07 -0.91 0.47
N LEU A 40 -1.37 -0.91 0.17
CA LEU A 40 -2.37 -0.16 0.94
C LEU A 40 -2.50 -0.69 2.38
N ALA A 41 -2.46 -2.02 2.56
CA ALA A 41 -2.46 -2.66 3.87
C ALA A 41 -1.20 -2.30 4.68
N SER A 42 -0.01 -2.42 4.09
CA SER A 42 1.25 -2.01 4.75
C SER A 42 1.24 -0.53 5.13
N SER A 43 0.68 0.35 4.29
CA SER A 43 0.55 1.78 4.60
C SER A 43 -0.36 2.02 5.80
N ARG A 44 -1.50 1.33 5.86
CA ARG A 44 -2.44 1.42 6.98
C ARG A 44 -1.76 1.00 8.28
N ASP A 45 -1.10 -0.15 8.27
CA ASP A 45 -0.47 -0.70 9.47
C ASP A 45 0.66 0.21 9.94
N LEU A 46 1.51 0.69 9.02
CA LEU A 46 2.53 1.70 9.30
C LEU A 46 1.91 2.98 9.92
N LEU A 47 0.81 3.48 9.38
CA LEU A 47 0.14 4.66 9.92
C LEU A 47 -0.48 4.41 11.29
N ARG A 48 -0.95 3.20 11.58
CA ARG A 48 -1.53 2.83 12.88
C ARG A 48 -0.48 2.61 13.96
N THR A 49 0.64 1.98 13.63
CA THR A 49 1.62 1.50 14.62
C THR A 49 2.91 2.30 14.65
N GLY A 50 3.24 3.00 13.56
CA GLY A 50 4.56 3.60 13.35
C GLY A 50 5.63 2.59 12.90
N GLU A 51 5.28 1.32 12.74
CA GLU A 51 6.20 0.26 12.35
C GLU A 51 5.92 -0.22 10.92
N LEU A 52 6.95 -0.19 10.07
CA LEU A 52 6.85 -0.71 8.72
C LEU A 52 7.02 -2.24 8.73
N ARG A 53 5.91 -2.97 8.54
CA ARG A 53 5.92 -4.43 8.36
C ARG A 53 5.76 -4.79 6.88
N ILE A 54 6.79 -5.44 6.33
CA ILE A 54 6.81 -5.89 4.92
C ILE A 54 6.26 -7.31 4.78
N ASP A 55 6.40 -8.12 5.84
CA ASP A 55 5.77 -9.43 5.91
C ASP A 55 4.25 -9.27 5.96
N VAL A 56 3.55 -10.12 5.21
CA VAL A 56 2.09 -10.07 5.05
C VAL A 56 1.35 -11.01 6.00
N GLY A 57 2.07 -11.86 6.74
CA GLY A 57 1.54 -12.80 7.72
C GLY A 57 0.33 -13.57 7.21
N ASP A 58 -0.74 -13.54 8.01
CA ASP A 58 -1.99 -14.24 7.75
C ASP A 58 -2.70 -13.78 6.46
N ALA A 59 -2.43 -12.57 5.97
CA ALA A 59 -3.00 -12.06 4.72
C ALA A 59 -2.39 -12.71 3.46
N ARG A 60 -1.35 -13.56 3.61
CA ARG A 60 -0.64 -14.18 2.49
C ARG A 60 -1.58 -14.94 1.55
N GLU A 61 -2.41 -15.83 2.08
CA GLU A 61 -3.29 -16.65 1.26
C GLU A 61 -4.36 -15.83 0.54
N GLU A 62 -4.92 -14.81 1.21
CA GLU A 62 -5.86 -13.89 0.58
C GLU A 62 -5.23 -13.12 -0.59
N LEU A 63 -4.00 -12.63 -0.41
CA LEU A 63 -3.25 -11.96 -1.48
C LEU A 63 -2.93 -12.91 -2.64
N LEU A 64 -2.60 -14.17 -2.34
CA LEU A 64 -2.37 -15.18 -3.38
C LEU A 64 -3.65 -15.54 -4.13
N ALA A 65 -4.81 -15.59 -3.48
CA ALA A 65 -6.10 -15.78 -4.15
C ALA A 65 -6.39 -14.65 -5.15
N VAL A 66 -6.12 -13.39 -4.77
CA VAL A 66 -6.19 -12.26 -5.71
C VAL A 66 -5.20 -12.43 -6.87
N LYS A 67 -3.96 -12.84 -6.58
CA LYS A 67 -2.94 -13.06 -7.62
C LYS A 67 -3.35 -14.16 -8.62
N ARG A 68 -4.09 -15.18 -8.17
CA ARG A 68 -4.63 -16.27 -8.99
C ARG A 68 -5.93 -15.91 -9.72
N GLY A 69 -6.52 -14.75 -9.42
CA GLY A 69 -7.79 -14.31 -10.02
C GLY A 69 -9.02 -15.01 -9.44
N GLU A 70 -8.89 -15.60 -8.25
CA GLU A 70 -9.98 -16.31 -7.56
C GLU A 70 -10.96 -15.34 -6.87
N VAL A 71 -10.57 -14.07 -6.74
CA VAL A 71 -11.37 -12.99 -6.18
C VAL A 71 -11.87 -12.11 -7.32
N SER A 72 -13.16 -11.80 -7.34
CA SER A 72 -13.73 -10.93 -8.38
C SER A 72 -13.11 -9.54 -8.36
N TRP A 73 -12.99 -8.91 -9.53
CA TRP A 73 -12.43 -7.57 -9.63
C TRP A 73 -13.19 -6.55 -8.75
N ALA A 74 -14.52 -6.62 -8.73
CA ALA A 74 -15.35 -5.76 -7.89
C ALA A 74 -15.07 -5.94 -6.39
N GLU A 75 -14.73 -7.14 -5.92
CA GLU A 75 -14.33 -7.36 -4.52
C GLU A 75 -12.94 -6.78 -4.24
N VAL A 76 -12.02 -6.90 -5.19
CA VAL A 76 -10.70 -6.28 -5.09
C VAL A 76 -10.81 -4.75 -5.02
N GLU A 77 -11.66 -4.13 -5.83
CA GLU A 77 -11.93 -2.69 -5.78
C GLU A 77 -12.48 -2.26 -4.42
N ARG A 78 -13.49 -2.96 -3.89
CA ARG A 78 -14.03 -2.67 -2.55
C ARG A 78 -12.97 -2.73 -1.47
N ARG A 79 -12.05 -3.70 -1.53
CA ARG A 79 -10.92 -3.79 -0.60
C ARG A 79 -9.96 -2.62 -0.75
N MET A 80 -9.68 -2.18 -1.98
CA MET A 80 -8.84 -1.00 -2.24
C MET A 80 -9.48 0.29 -1.69
N ASP A 81 -10.79 0.46 -1.86
CA ASP A 81 -11.55 1.59 -1.33
C ASP A 81 -11.48 1.62 0.20
N ARG A 82 -11.84 0.50 0.85
CA ARG A 82 -11.79 0.38 2.30
C ARG A 82 -10.40 0.66 2.86
N LEU A 83 -9.36 0.07 2.27
CA LEU A 83 -8.00 0.33 2.72
C LEU A 83 -7.61 1.81 2.51
N GLY A 84 -8.08 2.45 1.45
CA GLY A 84 -7.88 3.89 1.23
C GLY A 84 -8.49 4.74 2.35
N GLU A 85 -9.73 4.46 2.72
CA GLU A 85 -10.43 5.12 3.83
C GLU A 85 -9.72 4.87 5.17
N GLU A 86 -9.35 3.62 5.47
CA GLU A 86 -8.60 3.26 6.68
C GLU A 86 -7.24 3.99 6.76
N ASN A 87 -6.60 4.21 5.61
CA ASN A 87 -5.36 5.00 5.52
C ASN A 87 -5.61 6.48 5.82
N ASP A 88 -6.66 7.07 5.26
CA ASP A 88 -7.03 8.47 5.49
C ASP A 88 -7.37 8.70 6.98
N GLU A 89 -8.11 7.77 7.61
CA GLU A 89 -8.41 7.80 9.05
C GLU A 89 -7.17 7.60 9.94
N ALA A 90 -6.34 6.60 9.63
CA ALA A 90 -5.12 6.33 10.39
C ALA A 90 -4.15 7.51 10.30
N ALA A 91 -4.09 8.17 9.15
CA ALA A 91 -3.25 9.34 8.93
C ALA A 91 -3.61 10.53 9.83
N ALA A 92 -4.82 10.61 10.40
CA ALA A 92 -5.16 11.64 11.37
C ALA A 92 -4.54 11.36 12.76
N ARG A 93 -4.59 10.10 13.21
CA ARG A 93 -4.20 9.67 14.57
C ARG A 93 -2.81 9.01 14.67
N SER A 94 -2.07 8.96 13.56
CA SER A 94 -0.82 8.20 13.46
C SER A 94 0.28 8.66 14.44
N PRO A 95 1.10 7.74 14.98
CA PRO A 95 2.24 8.11 15.82
C PRO A 95 3.42 8.66 15.01
N LEU A 96 3.39 8.55 13.68
CA LEU A 96 4.50 9.00 12.84
C LEU A 96 4.64 10.53 12.86
N PRO A 97 5.88 11.05 12.80
CA PRO A 97 6.12 12.46 12.60
C PRO A 97 5.56 12.94 11.25
N ALA A 98 5.42 14.25 11.10
CA ALA A 98 4.97 14.85 9.83
C ALA A 98 5.90 14.48 8.67
N GLU A 99 7.20 14.42 8.92
CA GLU A 99 8.27 14.15 7.97
C GLU A 99 9.34 13.22 8.60
N PRO A 100 10.08 12.45 7.78
CA PRO A 100 11.19 11.65 8.28
C PRO A 100 12.35 12.54 8.75
N ASP A 101 13.10 12.08 9.75
CA ASP A 101 14.37 12.70 10.14
C ASP A 101 15.44 12.41 9.07
N ARG A 102 15.55 13.31 8.10
CA ARG A 102 16.48 13.18 6.97
C ARG A 102 17.93 13.22 7.43
N ALA A 103 18.25 14.04 8.43
CA ALA A 103 19.62 14.19 8.93
C ALA A 103 20.09 12.89 9.59
N ALA A 104 19.26 12.27 10.43
CA ALA A 104 19.57 10.98 11.05
C ALA A 104 19.75 9.85 10.00
N VAL A 105 18.90 9.82 8.97
CA VAL A 105 19.00 8.84 7.87
C VAL A 105 20.28 9.06 7.05
N GLU A 106 20.61 10.31 6.72
CA GLU A 106 21.82 10.64 5.98
C GLU A 106 23.09 10.27 6.75
N ASP A 107 23.18 10.63 8.03
CA ASP A 107 24.28 10.25 8.92
C ASP A 107 24.46 8.72 8.98
N PHE A 108 23.35 7.97 9.12
CA PHE A 108 23.39 6.52 9.06
C PHE A 108 23.94 5.98 7.73
N LEU A 109 23.48 6.52 6.59
CA LEU A 109 23.94 6.09 5.27
C LEU A 109 25.44 6.39 5.06
N VAL A 110 25.91 7.55 5.52
CA VAL A 110 27.34 7.93 5.44
C VAL A 110 28.19 6.97 6.28
N ARG A 111 27.80 6.67 7.52
CA ARG A 111 28.57 5.76 8.40
C ARG A 111 28.63 4.33 7.92
N THR A 112 27.59 3.86 7.23
CA THR A 112 27.50 2.47 6.75
C THR A 112 28.09 2.28 5.35
N ARG A 113 28.34 3.37 4.63
CA ARG A 113 28.99 3.35 3.32
C ARG A 113 30.48 2.99 3.46
N ARG A 114 30.80 1.74 3.16
CA ARG A 114 32.18 1.25 2.97
C ARG A 114 32.67 1.52 1.56
#